data_AF-A0A0C4F1B9-F1
#
_entry.id   AF-A0A0C4F1B9-F1
#
_cell.length_a   1.000
_cell.length_b   1.000
_cell.length_c   1.000
_cell.angle_alpha   90.00
_cell.angle_beta   90.00
_cell.angle_gamma   90.00
#
_symmetry.space_group_name_H-M   'P 1'
#
loop_
_entity.id
_entity.type
_entity.pdbx_description
1 polymer ?
#
loop_
_entity_poly.entity_id
_entity_poly.type
_entity_poly.pdbx_seq_one_letter_code
_entity_poly.pdbx_strand_id
1 'polypeptide(L)'
;MNIPFWEYALKKASLDEIYRNVIIGFHFGFDQGIPNHSIGELPWYTPPNHKSSALASEKILESFAKEVKVRRMFGPFKHEEVASRFKFFRSSPLGAVVNNDGSVRPINDFSFPRGDPTVPSFNSFVDKDDFNTTWDNFTTVSKNFTSLERPVQLALFDWEKAYRQIPKKREQWPFLLVLDLNGDLYVIILP
;
A
#
# COMPACT_ATOMS: atom_id res chain seq x y z
N MET A 1 -8.64 -9.46 -10.11
CA MET A 1 -8.49 -8.67 -11.36
C MET A 1 -8.80 -9.58 -12.56
N ASN A 2 -9.50 -9.10 -13.61
CA ASN A 2 -9.69 -9.88 -14.85
C ASN A 2 -8.52 -9.60 -15.81
N ILE A 3 -7.40 -10.28 -15.61
CA ILE A 3 -6.17 -10.05 -16.37
C ILE A 3 -6.36 -10.32 -17.88
N PRO A 4 -7.03 -11.40 -18.32
CA PRO A 4 -7.27 -11.63 -19.75
C PRO A 4 -8.01 -10.47 -20.44
N PHE A 5 -8.98 -9.85 -19.74
CA PHE A 5 -9.68 -8.69 -20.29
C PHE A 5 -8.78 -7.44 -20.36
N TRP A 6 -7.91 -7.23 -19.37
CA TRP A 6 -6.90 -6.17 -19.42
C TRP A 6 -5.95 -6.33 -20.61
N GLU A 7 -5.43 -7.54 -20.83
CA GLU A 7 -4.57 -7.84 -21.98
C GLU A 7 -5.28 -7.57 -23.29
N TYR A 8 -6.54 -8.02 -23.42
CA TYR A 8 -7.36 -7.75 -24.60
C TYR A 8 -7.59 -6.25 -24.81
N ALA A 9 -7.97 -5.52 -23.75
CA ALA A 9 -8.29 -4.10 -23.84
C ALA A 9 -7.07 -3.27 -24.24
N LEU A 10 -5.90 -3.53 -23.64
CA LEU A 10 -4.66 -2.83 -23.98
C LEU A 10 -4.22 -3.11 -25.43
N LYS A 11 -4.27 -4.36 -25.88
CA LYS A 11 -3.97 -4.72 -27.28
C LYS A 11 -4.93 -4.05 -28.25
N LYS A 12 -6.23 -4.06 -27.94
CA LYS A 12 -7.25 -3.41 -28.78
C LYS A 12 -7.03 -1.89 -28.91
N ALA A 13 -6.48 -1.26 -27.88
CA ALA A 13 -6.16 0.16 -27.88
C ALA A 13 -4.74 0.48 -28.41
N SER A 14 -3.96 -0.52 -28.84
CA SER A 14 -2.55 -0.36 -29.22
C SER A 14 -1.68 0.26 -28.11
N LEU A 15 -1.96 -0.13 -26.87
CA LEU A 15 -1.35 0.36 -25.63
C LEU A 15 -0.56 -0.71 -24.87
N ASP A 16 -0.50 -1.92 -25.40
CA ASP A 16 0.07 -3.09 -24.72
C ASP A 16 1.59 -3.02 -24.55
N GLU A 17 2.31 -2.34 -25.45
CA GLU A 17 3.75 -2.10 -25.28
C GLU A 17 4.02 -1.08 -24.17
N ILE A 18 3.35 0.08 -24.24
CA ILE A 18 3.55 1.20 -23.30
C ILE A 18 3.12 0.81 -21.88
N TYR A 19 2.01 0.06 -21.73
CA TYR A 19 1.46 -0.35 -20.45
C TYR A 19 1.71 -1.83 -20.12
N ARG A 20 2.74 -2.44 -20.71
CA ARG A 20 3.12 -3.83 -20.45
C ARG A 20 3.32 -4.12 -18.96
N ASN A 21 3.88 -3.15 -18.24
CA ASN A 21 4.12 -3.21 -16.80
C ASN A 21 2.83 -3.41 -15.99
N VAL A 22 1.67 -2.95 -16.48
CA VAL A 22 0.37 -3.16 -15.81
C VAL A 22 0.03 -4.64 -15.74
N ILE A 23 0.19 -5.37 -16.86
CA ILE A 23 -0.08 -6.81 -16.91
C ILE A 23 0.91 -7.58 -16.05
N ILE A 24 2.20 -7.25 -16.14
CA ILE A 24 3.26 -7.84 -15.30
C ILE A 24 2.94 -7.61 -13.82
N GLY A 25 2.54 -6.40 -13.45
CA GLY A 25 2.19 -6.03 -12.08
C GLY A 25 1.00 -6.80 -11.54
N PHE A 26 -0.03 -7.09 -12.36
CA PHE A 26 -1.14 -7.93 -11.92
C PHE A 26 -0.76 -9.40 -11.69
N HIS A 27 0.22 -9.92 -12.42
CA HIS A 27 0.68 -11.29 -12.25
C HIS A 27 1.67 -11.46 -11.10
N PHE A 28 2.61 -10.52 -10.96
CA PHE A 28 3.79 -10.68 -10.11
C PHE A 28 3.89 -9.63 -8.99
N GLY A 29 2.97 -8.68 -8.97
CA GLY A 29 2.98 -7.53 -8.07
C GLY A 29 3.70 -6.33 -8.67
N PHE A 30 3.21 -5.15 -8.32
CA PHE A 30 3.80 -3.87 -8.67
C PHE A 30 4.92 -3.55 -7.69
N ASP A 31 6.05 -3.11 -8.24
CA ASP A 31 7.16 -2.61 -7.46
C ASP A 31 6.76 -1.30 -6.78
N GLN A 32 6.89 -1.25 -5.45
CA GLN A 32 6.56 -0.07 -4.64
C GLN A 32 7.77 0.82 -4.38
N GLY A 33 8.91 0.57 -5.05
CA GLY A 33 10.15 1.32 -4.83
C GLY A 33 10.82 1.02 -3.50
N ILE A 34 10.45 -0.09 -2.85
CA ILE A 34 11.03 -0.53 -1.58
C ILE A 34 12.27 -1.37 -1.89
N PRO A 35 13.48 -0.88 -1.63
CA PRO A 35 14.69 -1.67 -1.83
C PRO A 35 14.78 -2.76 -0.75
N ASN A 36 15.48 -3.84 -1.08
CA ASN A 36 15.89 -4.80 -0.06
C ASN A 36 16.90 -4.13 0.89
N HIS A 37 16.66 -4.19 2.21
CA HIS A 37 17.48 -3.53 3.21
C HIS A 37 17.49 -4.30 4.54
N SER A 38 18.41 -3.93 5.43
CA SER A 38 18.47 -4.41 6.81
C SER A 38 18.73 -3.24 7.77
N ILE A 39 18.53 -3.47 9.06
CA ILE A 39 18.88 -2.53 10.13
C ILE A 39 19.97 -3.20 10.98
N GLY A 40 21.23 -2.91 10.65
CA GLY A 40 22.37 -3.61 11.25
C GLY A 40 22.28 -5.13 11.07
N GLU A 41 22.62 -5.86 12.13
CA GLU A 41 22.57 -7.34 12.21
C GLU A 41 21.26 -7.87 12.82
N LEU A 42 20.23 -7.02 12.96
CA LEU A 42 18.96 -7.45 13.54
C LEU A 42 18.25 -8.44 12.61
N PRO A 43 17.61 -9.50 13.14
CA PRO A 43 16.76 -10.39 12.34
C PRO A 43 15.42 -9.73 11.99
N TRP A 44 14.97 -8.75 12.78
CA TRP A 44 13.81 -7.92 12.47
C TRP A 44 13.80 -6.60 13.23
N TYR A 45 13.03 -5.65 12.71
CA TYR A 45 12.69 -4.39 13.40
C TYR A 45 11.17 -4.23 13.49
N THR A 46 10.59 -4.53 14.66
CA THR A 46 9.14 -4.47 14.87
C THR A 46 8.81 -3.58 16.07
N PRO A 47 8.84 -2.26 15.91
CA PRO A 47 8.54 -1.33 16.99
C PRO A 47 7.09 -1.50 17.49
N PRO A 48 6.82 -1.20 18.77
CA PRO A 48 5.47 -1.26 19.31
C PRO A 48 4.55 -0.24 18.63
N ASN A 49 3.26 -0.56 18.56
CA ASN A 49 2.25 0.34 18.03
C ASN A 49 2.12 1.62 18.86
N HIS A 50 1.66 2.70 18.23
CA HIS A 50 1.40 3.98 18.91
C HIS A 50 0.29 3.81 19.94
N LYS A 51 0.34 4.58 21.04
CA LYS A 51 -0.70 4.53 22.11
C LYS A 51 -2.12 4.77 21.58
N SER A 52 -2.27 5.55 20.51
CA SER A 52 -3.58 5.80 19.88
C SER A 52 -4.23 4.53 19.32
N SER A 53 -3.45 3.52 18.92
CA SER A 53 -3.98 2.25 18.43
C SER A 53 -4.72 1.46 19.51
N ALA A 54 -4.29 1.55 20.78
CA ALA A 54 -4.92 0.85 21.89
C ALA A 54 -6.37 1.33 22.15
N LEU A 55 -6.64 2.62 21.94
CA LEU A 55 -7.98 3.21 22.07
C LEU A 55 -8.95 2.75 20.97
N ALA A 56 -8.42 2.11 19.91
CA ALA A 56 -9.16 1.66 18.75
C ALA A 56 -9.11 0.14 18.56
N SER A 57 -8.70 -0.60 19.58
CA SER A 57 -8.29 -2.01 19.49
C SER A 57 -9.28 -2.91 18.78
N GLU A 58 -10.54 -2.90 19.23
CA GLU A 58 -11.62 -3.70 18.67
C GLU A 58 -11.82 -3.42 17.18
N LYS A 59 -11.90 -2.14 16.80
CA LYS A 59 -12.06 -1.72 15.41
C LYS A 59 -10.88 -2.11 14.52
N ILE A 60 -9.65 -2.09 15.07
CA ILE A 60 -8.45 -2.52 14.33
C ILE A 60 -8.51 -4.03 14.06
N LEU A 61 -8.79 -4.84 15.08
CA LEU A 61 -8.89 -6.29 14.96
C LEU A 61 -10.00 -6.70 13.98
N GLU A 62 -11.18 -6.06 14.05
CA GLU A 62 -12.24 -6.26 13.07
C GLU A 62 -11.81 -5.91 11.64
N SER A 63 -11.08 -4.81 11.47
CA SER A 63 -10.55 -4.41 10.17
C SER A 63 -9.57 -5.44 9.63
N PHE A 64 -8.70 -5.99 10.48
CA PHE A 64 -7.74 -7.03 10.08
C PHE A 64 -8.48 -8.29 9.64
N ALA A 65 -9.47 -8.75 10.42
CA ALA A 65 -10.28 -9.91 10.06
C ALA A 65 -11.00 -9.71 8.71
N LYS A 66 -11.54 -8.52 8.44
CA LYS A 66 -12.15 -8.17 7.15
C LYS A 66 -11.14 -8.25 6.01
N GLU A 67 -9.95 -7.67 6.17
CA GLU A 67 -8.90 -7.66 5.15
C GLU A 67 -8.29 -9.06 4.91
N VAL A 68 -8.16 -9.90 5.94
CA VAL A 68 -7.75 -11.31 5.80
C VAL A 68 -8.82 -12.12 5.05
N LYS A 69 -10.11 -11.93 5.39
CA LYS A 69 -11.22 -12.62 4.71
C LYS A 69 -11.25 -12.34 3.20
N VAL A 70 -10.91 -11.12 2.79
CA VAL A 70 -10.82 -10.73 1.37
C VAL A 70 -9.42 -10.90 0.77
N ARG A 71 -8.51 -11.58 1.49
CA ARG A 71 -7.14 -11.92 1.05
C ARG A 71 -6.25 -10.72 0.72
N ARG A 72 -6.52 -9.58 1.35
CA ARG A 72 -5.67 -8.38 1.28
C ARG A 72 -4.57 -8.36 2.34
N MET A 73 -4.77 -9.10 3.41
CA MET A 73 -3.78 -9.37 4.45
C MET A 73 -3.62 -10.89 4.66
N PHE A 74 -2.44 -11.31 5.06
CA PHE A 74 -2.14 -12.69 5.46
C PHE A 74 -1.52 -12.70 6.85
N GLY A 75 -1.87 -13.71 7.65
CA GLY A 75 -1.51 -13.86 9.05
C GLY A 75 -2.70 -14.43 9.84
N PRO A 76 -2.63 -14.42 11.18
CA PRO A 76 -1.49 -13.99 12.00
C PRO A 76 -0.27 -14.91 11.83
N PHE A 77 0.93 -14.35 11.99
CA PHE A 77 2.20 -15.09 12.08
C PHE A 77 2.95 -14.68 13.34
N LYS A 78 3.66 -15.62 13.96
CA LYS A 78 4.67 -15.32 14.98
C LYS A 78 5.95 -14.81 14.33
N HIS A 79 6.75 -14.04 15.07
CA HIS A 79 8.04 -13.54 14.59
C HIS A 79 8.95 -14.66 14.10
N GLU A 80 8.98 -15.79 14.81
CA GLU A 80 9.79 -16.96 14.47
C GLU A 80 9.36 -17.57 13.13
N GLU A 81 8.05 -17.60 12.84
CA GLU A 81 7.53 -18.08 11.55
C GLU A 81 8.00 -17.17 10.42
N VAL A 82 7.93 -15.85 10.60
CA VAL A 82 8.40 -14.88 9.61
C VAL A 82 9.92 -14.95 9.44
N ALA A 83 10.67 -15.05 10.54
CA ALA A 83 12.13 -15.18 10.56
C ALA A 83 12.62 -16.46 9.88
N SER A 84 11.83 -17.54 9.89
CA SER A 84 12.16 -18.76 9.14
C SER A 84 12.14 -18.57 7.62
N ARG A 85 11.46 -17.51 7.13
CA ARG A 85 11.29 -17.23 5.70
C ARG A 85 12.13 -16.07 5.21
N PHE A 86 12.37 -15.07 6.05
CA PHE A 86 13.06 -13.85 5.67
C PHE A 86 14.25 -13.60 6.59
N LYS A 87 15.40 -13.31 5.97
CA LYS A 87 16.64 -12.95 6.70
C LYS A 87 16.44 -11.70 7.56
N PHE A 88 15.66 -10.76 7.06
CA PHE A 88 15.28 -9.55 7.76
C PHE A 88 13.84 -9.17 7.39
N PHE A 89 13.10 -8.64 8.36
CA PHE A 89 11.78 -8.06 8.13
C PHE A 89 11.52 -6.90 9.09
N ARG A 90 10.55 -6.04 8.77
CA ARG A 90 10.14 -4.96 9.66
C ARG A 90 8.65 -4.74 9.63
N SER A 91 8.12 -4.26 10.75
CA SER A 91 6.78 -3.68 10.82
C SER A 91 6.85 -2.17 10.96
N SER A 92 5.76 -1.50 10.57
CA SER A 92 5.53 -0.11 10.93
C SER A 92 4.48 -0.03 12.04
N PRO A 93 4.63 0.90 13.00
CA PRO A 93 3.65 1.06 14.07
C PRO A 93 2.27 1.41 13.54
N LEU A 94 1.25 0.77 14.08
CA LEU A 94 -0.12 1.22 13.91
C LEU A 94 -0.41 2.42 14.80
N GLY A 95 -1.11 3.40 14.25
CA GLY A 95 -1.85 4.42 14.97
C GLY A 95 -3.33 4.33 14.66
N ALA A 96 -4.13 5.17 15.33
CA ALA A 96 -5.53 5.35 15.02
C ALA A 96 -5.85 6.84 14.84
N VAL A 97 -6.70 7.14 13.86
CA VAL A 97 -7.23 8.49 13.61
C VAL A 97 -8.75 8.42 13.60
N VAL A 98 -9.39 9.45 14.14
CA VAL A 98 -10.84 9.63 14.08
C VAL A 98 -11.16 10.47 12.86
N ASN A 99 -12.00 9.94 11.96
CA ASN A 99 -12.49 10.64 10.79
C ASN A 99 -13.57 11.66 11.18
N ASN A 100 -13.92 12.57 10.26
CA ASN A 100 -14.96 13.59 10.49
C ASN A 100 -16.35 13.00 10.82
N ASP A 101 -16.62 11.77 10.41
CA ASP A 101 -17.85 11.03 10.69
C ASP A 101 -17.82 10.26 12.02
N GLY A 102 -16.75 10.41 12.82
CA GLY A 102 -16.53 9.71 14.08
C GLY A 102 -16.04 8.26 13.91
N SER A 103 -15.88 7.75 12.69
CA SER A 103 -15.30 6.44 12.45
C SER A 103 -13.80 6.44 12.77
N VAL A 104 -13.28 5.31 13.26
CA VAL A 104 -11.85 5.18 13.59
C VAL A 104 -11.16 4.40 12.50
N ARG A 105 -10.07 4.94 11.97
CA ARG A 105 -9.27 4.31 10.93
C ARG A 105 -7.88 3.95 11.47
N PRO A 106 -7.45 2.67 11.37
CA PRO A 106 -6.05 2.34 11.57
C PRO A 106 -5.18 3.00 10.50
N ILE A 107 -4.06 3.55 10.93
CA ILE A 107 -3.02 4.10 10.04
C ILE A 107 -1.71 3.37 10.30
N ASN A 108 -0.97 3.09 9.24
CA ASN A 108 0.38 2.53 9.37
C ASN A 108 1.40 3.67 9.27
N ASP A 109 2.23 3.85 10.28
CA ASP A 109 3.20 4.95 10.32
C ASP A 109 4.50 4.55 9.62
N PHE A 110 4.53 4.73 8.30
CA PHE A 110 5.72 4.51 7.48
C PHE A 110 6.81 5.58 7.67
N SER A 111 6.52 6.66 8.39
CA SER A 111 7.50 7.69 8.71
C SER A 111 8.16 7.44 10.07
N PHE A 112 7.86 6.32 10.74
CA PHE A 112 8.50 5.94 11.99
C PHE A 112 9.79 5.12 11.77
N PRO A 113 10.83 5.34 12.59
CA PRO A 113 11.00 6.47 13.52
C PRO A 113 11.35 7.76 12.75
N ARG A 114 10.96 8.92 13.30
CA ARG A 114 11.26 10.22 12.67
C ARG A 114 12.60 10.74 13.15
N GLY A 115 13.52 10.97 12.21
CA GLY A 115 14.80 11.63 12.49
C GLY A 115 15.78 10.80 13.34
N ASP A 116 15.59 9.47 13.39
CA ASP A 116 16.53 8.58 14.07
C ASP A 116 17.75 8.33 13.16
N PRO A 117 18.97 8.67 13.59
CA PRO A 117 20.18 8.48 12.78
C PRO A 117 20.63 7.02 12.68
N THR A 118 20.09 6.13 13.51
CA THR A 118 20.46 4.71 13.58
C THR A 118 19.48 3.80 12.86
N VAL A 119 18.20 4.20 12.82
CA VAL A 119 17.13 3.42 12.19
C VAL A 119 16.39 4.28 11.19
N PRO A 120 16.60 4.09 9.88
CA PRO A 120 15.84 4.82 8.88
C PRO A 120 14.35 4.46 8.93
N SER A 121 13.51 5.47 8.76
CA SER A 121 12.07 5.28 8.52
C SER A 121 11.83 4.46 7.26
N PHE A 122 10.67 3.84 7.14
CA PHE A 122 10.35 3.09 5.93
C PHE A 122 10.32 4.01 4.69
N ASN A 123 9.67 5.17 4.79
CA ASN A 123 9.56 6.11 3.67
C ASN A 123 10.90 6.69 3.20
N SER A 124 11.93 6.74 4.05
CA SER A 124 13.24 7.25 3.64
C SER A 124 14.00 6.34 2.67
N PHE A 125 13.51 5.12 2.42
CA PHE A 125 14.08 4.20 1.43
C PHE A 125 13.49 4.37 0.03
N VAL A 126 12.39 5.11 -0.11
CA VAL A 126 11.69 5.29 -1.38
C VAL A 126 12.09 6.63 -1.96
N ASP A 127 12.67 6.62 -3.17
CA ASP A 127 12.88 7.86 -3.92
C ASP A 127 11.56 8.30 -4.55
N LYS A 128 11.14 9.54 -4.24
CA LYS A 128 9.90 10.09 -4.80
C LYS A 128 10.04 10.42 -6.28
N ASP A 129 11.25 10.68 -6.76
CA ASP A 129 11.50 11.11 -8.14
C ASP A 129 11.32 9.94 -9.13
N ASP A 130 11.39 8.70 -8.62
CA ASP A 130 11.05 7.47 -9.36
C ASP A 130 9.53 7.32 -9.62
N PHE A 131 8.69 8.07 -8.90
CA PHE A 131 7.22 7.98 -8.97
C PHE A 131 6.58 9.31 -9.33
N ASN A 132 7.11 9.97 -10.36
CA ASN A 132 6.55 11.21 -10.88
C ASN A 132 5.09 11.03 -11.29
N THR A 133 4.19 11.71 -10.58
CA THR A 133 2.77 11.78 -10.89
C THR A 133 2.40 13.20 -11.28
N THR A 134 1.74 13.35 -12.43
CA THR A 134 1.15 14.62 -12.84
C THR A 134 -0.28 14.69 -12.33
N TRP A 135 -0.64 15.82 -11.73
CA TRP A 135 -1.99 16.08 -11.25
C TRP A 135 -2.48 17.38 -11.87
N ASP A 136 -3.58 17.30 -12.61
CA ASP A 136 -4.31 18.50 -13.02
C ASP A 136 -5.14 19.02 -11.85
N ASN A 137 -5.13 20.34 -11.67
CA ASN A 137 -5.95 21.00 -10.65
C ASN A 137 -7.30 21.44 -11.23
N PHE A 138 -8.19 21.86 -10.33
CA PHE A 138 -9.53 22.35 -10.69
C PHE A 138 -9.50 23.41 -11.81
N THR A 139 -8.55 24.34 -11.74
CA THR A 139 -8.41 25.43 -12.72
C THR A 139 -8.03 24.90 -14.10
N THR A 140 -7.06 23.98 -14.18
CA THR A 140 -6.65 23.36 -15.45
C THR A 140 -7.82 22.61 -16.09
N VAL A 141 -8.50 21.76 -15.33
CA VAL A 141 -9.63 20.97 -15.81
C VAL A 141 -10.80 21.87 -16.22
N SER A 142 -11.12 22.89 -15.43
CA SER A 142 -12.22 23.83 -15.74
C SER A 142 -11.95 24.62 -17.01
N LYS A 143 -10.72 25.11 -17.20
CA LYS A 143 -10.32 25.81 -18.43
C LYS A 143 -10.51 24.92 -19.65
N ASN A 144 -10.03 23.67 -19.57
CA ASN A 144 -10.20 22.68 -20.64
C ASN A 144 -11.67 22.47 -21.00
N PHE A 145 -12.57 22.39 -20.03
CA PHE A 145 -14.01 22.28 -20.31
C PHE A 145 -14.58 23.54 -20.94
N THR A 146 -14.21 24.74 -20.45
CA THR A 146 -14.74 26.01 -20.99
C THR A 146 -14.24 26.34 -22.39
N SER A 147 -13.10 25.77 -22.82
CA SER A 147 -12.56 25.97 -24.17
C SER A 147 -13.19 25.07 -25.23
N LEU A 148 -14.10 24.17 -24.88
CA LEU A 148 -14.75 23.28 -25.84
C LEU A 148 -15.78 24.07 -26.66
N GLU A 149 -15.56 24.18 -27.97
CA GLU A 149 -16.45 24.90 -28.89
C GLU A 149 -17.75 24.14 -29.22
N ARG A 150 -17.86 22.89 -28.76
CA ARG A 150 -19.00 22.00 -29.06
C ARG A 150 -19.43 21.21 -27.83
N PRO A 151 -20.71 20.81 -27.75
CA PRO A 151 -21.16 19.87 -26.73
C PRO A 151 -20.36 18.57 -26.77
N VAL A 152 -20.03 18.04 -25.59
CA VAL A 152 -19.36 16.75 -25.42
C VAL A 152 -20.15 15.88 -24.46
N GLN A 153 -20.00 14.56 -24.58
CA GLN A 153 -20.50 13.61 -23.60
C GLN A 153 -19.43 13.38 -22.53
N LEU A 154 -19.82 13.50 -21.26
CA LEU A 154 -18.92 13.30 -20.12
C LEU A 154 -19.18 11.93 -19.50
N ALA A 155 -18.11 11.16 -19.32
CA ALA A 155 -18.10 9.96 -18.49
C ALA A 155 -17.07 10.13 -17.37
N LEU A 156 -17.47 9.85 -16.14
CA LEU A 156 -16.61 9.90 -14.96
C LEU A 156 -16.43 8.48 -14.43
N PHE A 157 -15.19 8.13 -14.13
CA PHE A 157 -14.84 6.86 -13.51
C PHE A 157 -14.14 7.15 -12.20
N ASP A 158 -14.68 6.62 -11.10
CA ASP A 158 -14.01 6.59 -9.81
C ASP A 158 -13.47 5.18 -9.56
N TRP A 159 -12.19 5.08 -9.24
CA TRP A 159 -11.59 3.80 -8.88
C TRP A 159 -11.71 3.61 -7.36
N GLU A 160 -12.74 2.88 -6.96
CA GLU A 160 -12.99 2.58 -5.55
C GLU A 160 -11.77 1.89 -4.90
N LYS A 161 -11.18 2.53 -3.88
CA LYS A 161 -10.05 1.97 -3.10
C LYS A 161 -8.88 1.51 -3.99
N ALA A 162 -8.52 2.31 -5.00
CA ALA A 162 -7.47 1.99 -5.99
C ALA A 162 -6.22 1.32 -5.39
N TYR A 163 -5.64 1.92 -4.35
CA TYR A 163 -4.43 1.38 -3.71
C TYR A 163 -4.61 0.00 -3.08
N ARG A 164 -5.84 -0.45 -2.77
CA ARG A 164 -6.12 -1.80 -2.23
C ARG A 164 -6.34 -2.86 -3.30
N GLN A 165 -6.23 -2.49 -4.57
CA GLN A 165 -6.42 -3.36 -5.73
C GLN A 165 -5.13 -3.54 -6.55
N ILE A 166 -4.01 -3.01 -6.04
CA ILE A 166 -2.70 -3.08 -6.68
C ILE A 166 -1.90 -4.15 -5.92
N PRO A 167 -1.66 -5.33 -6.51
CA PRO A 167 -0.88 -6.37 -5.87
C PRO A 167 0.54 -5.88 -5.62
N LYS A 168 1.12 -6.25 -4.49
CA LYS A 168 2.49 -5.84 -4.15
C LYS A 168 3.49 -6.94 -4.45
N LYS A 169 4.62 -6.55 -5.01
CA LYS A 169 5.72 -7.45 -5.36
C LYS A 169 6.20 -8.24 -4.14
N ARG A 170 6.35 -9.56 -4.29
CA ARG A 170 6.56 -10.50 -3.17
C ARG A 170 7.85 -10.23 -2.40
N GLU A 171 8.87 -9.80 -3.11
CA GLU A 171 10.18 -9.46 -2.55
C GLU A 171 10.10 -8.29 -1.55
N GLN A 172 9.05 -7.48 -1.59
CA GLN A 172 8.84 -6.32 -0.72
C GLN A 172 7.95 -6.62 0.50
N TRP A 173 7.33 -7.80 0.54
CA TRP A 173 6.47 -8.24 1.65
C TRP A 173 7.13 -8.18 3.04
N PRO A 174 8.43 -8.49 3.22
CA PRO A 174 9.09 -8.41 4.52
C PRO A 174 9.09 -7.01 5.14
N PHE A 175 8.86 -5.97 4.33
CA PHE A 175 8.85 -4.57 4.78
C PHE A 175 7.44 -4.00 4.92
N LEU A 176 6.42 -4.82 4.65
CA LEU A 176 5.00 -4.45 4.62
C LEU A 176 4.20 -5.16 5.70
N LEU A 177 4.87 -5.54 6.79
CA LEU A 177 4.24 -6.16 7.95
C LEU A 177 3.64 -5.10 8.87
N VAL A 178 2.61 -5.51 9.58
CA VAL A 178 2.02 -4.77 10.70
C VAL A 178 1.94 -5.70 11.90
N LEU A 179 2.22 -5.14 13.07
CA LEU A 179 2.09 -5.84 14.34
C LEU A 179 0.68 -5.58 14.87
N ASP A 180 -0.08 -6.61 15.19
CA ASP A 180 -1.36 -6.45 15.87
C ASP A 180 -1.18 -6.13 17.37
N LEU A 181 -2.28 -6.04 18.10
CA LEU A 181 -2.23 -5.72 19.54
C LEU A 181 -1.87 -6.91 20.43
N ASN A 182 -1.88 -8.13 19.89
CA ASN A 182 -1.50 -9.37 20.57
C ASN A 182 -0.03 -9.74 20.32
N GLY A 183 0.67 -8.98 19.46
CA GLY A 183 2.06 -9.24 19.08
C GLY A 183 2.21 -10.12 17.84
N ASP A 184 1.13 -10.41 17.13
CA ASP A 184 1.14 -11.20 15.91
C ASP A 184 1.34 -10.32 14.67
N LEU A 185 2.02 -10.86 13.67
CA LEU A 185 2.36 -10.16 12.44
C LEU A 185 1.37 -10.50 11.32
N TYR A 186 1.01 -9.47 10.56
CA TYR A 186 0.25 -9.61 9.33
C TYR A 186 0.97 -8.92 8.19
N VAL A 187 1.00 -9.54 7.02
CA VAL A 187 1.57 -8.94 5.80
C VAL A 187 0.45 -8.40 4.92
N ILE A 188 0.61 -7.17 4.44
CA ILE A 188 -0.36 -6.51 3.56
C ILE A 188 0.01 -6.77 2.09
N ILE A 189 -0.55 -7.83 1.50
CA ILE A 189 -0.14 -8.31 0.17
C ILE A 189 -0.95 -7.76 -1.00
N LEU A 190 -2.24 -7.40 -0.76
CA LEU A 190 -3.23 -6.97 -1.77
C LEU A 190 -3.38 -7.94 -2.97
N PRO A 191 -4.59 -8.47 -3.26
CA PRO A 191 -4.81 -9.48 -4.29
C PRO A 191 -4.92 -8.91 -5.71
#